data_AF-A0A9D6PE96-F1
#
_entry.id   AF-A0A9D6PE96-F1
#
_cell.length_a   1.000
_cell.length_b   1.000
_cell.length_c   1.000
_cell.angle_alpha   90.00
_cell.angle_beta   90.00
_cell.angle_gamma   90.00
#
_symmetry.space_group_name_H-M   'P 1'
#
loop_
_entity.id
_entity.type
_entity.pdbx_description
1 polymer ?
#
loop_
_entity_poly.entity_id
_entity_poly.type
_entity_poly.pdbx_seq_one_letter_code
_entity_poly.pdbx_strand_id
1 'polypeptide(L)'
;MNGFHHLRARARATKGLESFPSRNKWKRLLDYLMYAVGIFAPIALVPQIIQLYTTKSATGLALPTWLLFVVVNLLWTTYGVVHKDKHILFANLFMALFNSIVVVGVLMYSDVL
;
A
#
# COMPACT_ATOMS: atom_id res chain seq x y z
N MET A 1 3.98 24.43 3.49
CA MET A 1 4.03 23.35 4.51
C MET A 1 5.40 22.63 4.45
N ASN A 2 6.50 23.33 4.76
CA ASN A 2 7.89 22.87 4.53
C ASN A 2 8.70 22.58 5.83
N GLY A 3 8.02 22.17 6.90
CA GLY A 3 8.61 22.05 8.25
C GLY A 3 9.17 20.69 8.64
N PHE A 4 8.75 19.58 8.01
CA PHE A 4 9.04 18.24 8.55
C PHE A 4 10.12 17.48 7.79
N HIS A 5 10.54 17.95 6.62
CA HIS A 5 11.63 17.34 5.87
C HIS A 5 12.99 17.47 6.60
N HIS A 6 13.24 18.58 7.27
CA HIS A 6 14.52 18.80 7.97
C HIS A 6 14.63 18.01 9.28
N LEU A 7 13.51 17.68 9.95
CA LEU A 7 13.53 16.91 11.19
C LEU A 7 13.94 15.45 10.96
N ARG A 8 13.46 14.82 9.89
CA ARG A 8 13.89 13.48 9.47
C ARG A 8 15.35 13.48 8.99
N ALA A 9 15.79 14.53 8.31
CA ALA A 9 17.18 14.69 7.89
C ALA A 9 18.14 14.84 9.09
N ARG A 10 17.76 15.67 10.10
CA ARG A 10 18.52 15.81 11.34
C ARG A 10 18.57 14.51 12.13
N ALA A 11 17.43 13.83 12.35
CA ALA A 11 17.41 12.57 13.09
C ALA A 11 18.25 11.45 12.45
N ARG A 12 18.35 11.41 11.11
CA ARG A 12 19.27 10.50 10.38
C ARG A 12 20.72 10.91 10.55
N ALA A 13 21.02 12.20 10.46
CA ALA A 13 22.36 12.73 10.68
C ALA A 13 22.88 12.43 12.09
N THR A 14 22.04 12.53 13.13
CA THR A 14 22.42 12.19 14.52
C THR A 14 22.65 10.70 14.75
N LYS A 15 22.00 9.81 13.97
CA LYS A 15 22.15 8.35 14.06
C LYS A 15 23.20 7.77 13.09
N GLY A 16 23.93 8.63 12.36
CA GLY A 16 24.89 8.19 11.34
C GLY A 16 24.26 7.45 10.15
N LEU A 17 22.95 7.60 9.94
CA LEU A 17 22.23 6.95 8.85
C LEU A 17 22.35 7.79 7.56
N GLU A 18 22.50 7.12 6.41
CA GLU A 18 22.57 7.80 5.12
C GLU A 18 21.31 8.67 4.85
N SER A 19 21.53 9.85 4.30
CA SER A 19 20.45 10.73 3.85
C SER A 19 19.66 10.08 2.71
N PHE A 20 18.34 10.27 2.68
CA PHE A 20 17.51 9.85 1.54
C PHE A 20 17.30 11.03 0.59
N PRO A 21 17.45 10.85 -0.74
CA PRO A 21 17.96 9.64 -1.40
C PRO A 21 19.46 9.41 -1.12
N SER A 22 19.91 8.15 -1.10
CA SER A 22 21.30 7.80 -0.76
C SER A 22 22.33 8.40 -1.74
N ARG A 23 23.54 8.68 -1.25
CA ARG A 23 24.68 9.07 -2.10
C ARG A 23 25.15 7.93 -3.00
N ASN A 24 25.02 6.68 -2.56
CA ASN A 24 25.41 5.51 -3.34
C ASN A 24 24.42 5.30 -4.50
N LYS A 25 24.93 5.16 -5.73
CA LYS A 25 24.11 5.02 -6.95
C LYS A 25 23.13 3.85 -6.89
N TRP A 26 23.53 2.71 -6.31
CA TRP A 26 22.69 1.51 -6.19
C TRP A 26 21.56 1.69 -5.18
N LYS A 27 21.87 2.26 -4.02
CA LYS A 27 20.86 2.54 -2.99
C LYS A 27 19.86 3.59 -3.47
N ARG A 28 20.32 4.62 -4.18
CA ARG A 28 19.46 5.62 -4.79
C ARG A 28 18.55 5.06 -5.88
N LEU A 29 19.05 4.12 -6.70
CA LEU A 29 18.21 3.42 -7.67
C LEU A 29 17.09 2.65 -6.95
N LEU A 30 17.44 1.89 -5.90
CA LEU A 30 16.46 1.17 -5.08
C LEU A 30 15.45 2.13 -4.43
N ASP A 31 15.90 3.26 -3.89
CA ASP A 31 15.04 4.30 -3.33
C ASP A 31 13.93 4.72 -4.31
N TYR A 32 14.28 5.03 -5.57
CA TYR A 32 13.30 5.40 -6.59
C TYR A 32 12.42 4.23 -7.04
N LEU A 33 12.98 3.03 -7.16
CA LEU A 33 12.21 1.83 -7.50
C LEU A 33 11.14 1.55 -6.45
N MET A 34 11.47 1.70 -5.16
CA MET A 34 10.51 1.50 -4.09
C MET A 34 9.38 2.52 -4.13
N TYR A 35 9.68 3.78 -4.47
CA TYR A 35 8.65 4.79 -4.73
C TYR A 35 7.67 4.37 -5.83
N ALA A 36 8.18 3.83 -6.93
CA ALA A 36 7.35 3.32 -8.02
C ALA A 36 6.53 2.10 -7.56
N VAL A 37 7.16 1.13 -6.88
CA VAL A 37 6.50 -0.09 -6.40
C VAL A 37 5.30 0.23 -5.50
N GLY A 38 5.40 1.20 -4.59
CA GLY A 38 4.25 1.56 -3.75
C GLY A 38 3.03 2.06 -4.55
N ILE A 39 3.24 2.66 -5.72
CA ILE A 39 2.15 3.12 -6.59
C ILE A 39 1.64 1.99 -7.49
N PHE A 40 2.54 1.14 -8.00
CA PHE A 40 2.20 0.11 -8.99
C PHE A 40 1.83 -1.24 -8.39
N ALA A 41 2.25 -1.56 -7.16
CA ALA A 41 1.93 -2.83 -6.51
C ALA A 41 0.41 -3.11 -6.41
N PRO A 42 -0.47 -2.14 -6.11
CA PRO A 42 -1.92 -2.36 -6.14
C PRO A 42 -2.45 -2.83 -7.50
N ILE A 43 -1.78 -2.49 -8.62
CA ILE A 43 -2.19 -2.94 -9.96
C ILE A 43 -2.10 -4.46 -10.10
N ALA A 44 -1.26 -5.13 -9.31
CA ALA A 44 -1.20 -6.58 -9.27
C ALA A 44 -2.51 -7.24 -8.81
N LEU A 45 -3.41 -6.49 -8.16
CA LEU A 45 -4.76 -6.97 -7.80
C LEU A 45 -5.77 -6.87 -8.95
N VAL A 46 -5.47 -6.13 -10.02
CA VAL A 46 -6.39 -5.96 -11.17
C VAL A 46 -6.80 -7.30 -11.77
N PRO A 47 -5.90 -8.26 -12.07
CA PRO A 47 -6.29 -9.56 -12.60
C PRO A 47 -7.24 -10.33 -11.67
N GLN A 48 -7.02 -10.26 -10.36
CA GLN A 48 -7.88 -10.90 -9.37
C GLN A 48 -9.29 -10.27 -9.35
N ILE A 49 -9.37 -8.95 -9.43
CA ILE A 49 -10.64 -8.22 -9.53
C ILE A 49 -11.36 -8.58 -10.83
N ILE A 50 -10.66 -8.55 -11.96
CA ILE A 50 -11.23 -8.93 -13.26
C ILE A 50 -11.78 -10.35 -13.20
N GLN A 51 -10.99 -11.30 -12.71
CA GLN A 51 -11.43 -12.69 -12.57
C GLN A 51 -12.72 -12.78 -11.74
N LEU A 52 -12.74 -12.20 -10.54
CA LEU A 52 -13.90 -12.24 -9.65
C LEU A 52 -15.19 -11.68 -10.29
N TYR A 53 -15.11 -10.52 -10.94
CA TYR A 53 -16.28 -9.87 -11.53
C TYR A 53 -16.68 -10.44 -12.90
N THR A 54 -15.79 -11.18 -13.57
CA THR A 54 -16.10 -11.86 -14.85
C THR A 54 -16.65 -13.26 -14.63
N THR A 55 -16.03 -14.05 -13.75
CA THR A 55 -16.50 -15.41 -13.42
C THR A 55 -17.75 -15.40 -12.55
N LYS A 56 -18.04 -14.26 -11.89
CA LYS A 56 -19.16 -14.13 -10.94
C LYS A 56 -19.12 -15.20 -9.85
N SER A 57 -17.91 -15.61 -9.46
CA SER A 57 -17.69 -16.65 -8.47
C SER A 57 -16.57 -16.22 -7.53
N ALA A 58 -16.89 -16.21 -6.23
CA ALA A 58 -15.93 -15.99 -5.17
C ALA A 58 -15.34 -17.31 -4.61
N THR A 59 -15.48 -18.42 -5.34
CA THR A 59 -14.98 -19.73 -4.90
C THR A 59 -13.48 -19.67 -4.62
N GLY A 60 -13.07 -20.08 -3.42
CA GLY A 60 -11.69 -20.05 -2.95
C GLY A 60 -11.22 -18.71 -2.35
N LEU A 61 -12.06 -17.67 -2.35
CA LEU A 61 -11.76 -16.41 -1.68
C LEU A 61 -12.41 -16.34 -0.30
N ALA A 62 -11.59 -16.33 0.74
CA ALA A 62 -12.08 -16.18 2.12
C ALA A 62 -12.36 -14.71 2.45
N LEU A 63 -13.63 -14.36 2.67
CA LEU A 63 -14.05 -12.99 3.05
C LEU A 63 -13.24 -12.41 4.24
N PRO A 64 -12.99 -13.16 5.34
CA PRO A 64 -12.22 -12.62 6.47
C PRO A 64 -10.81 -12.17 6.09
N THR A 65 -10.15 -12.86 5.15
CA THR A 65 -8.81 -12.50 4.66
C THR A 65 -8.82 -11.11 4.03
N TRP A 66 -9.77 -10.88 3.12
CA TRP A 66 -9.87 -9.61 2.40
C TRP A 66 -10.30 -8.46 3.31
N LEU A 67 -11.19 -8.70 4.27
CA LEU A 67 -11.54 -7.72 5.30
C LEU A 67 -10.34 -7.34 6.18
N LEU A 68 -9.56 -8.33 6.64
CA LEU A 68 -8.35 -8.08 7.42
C LEU A 68 -7.34 -7.26 6.62
N PHE A 69 -7.16 -7.53 5.32
CA PHE A 69 -6.31 -6.69 4.48
C PHE A 69 -6.81 -5.25 4.38
N VAL A 70 -8.12 -5.01 4.25
CA VAL A 70 -8.66 -3.65 4.28
C VAL A 70 -8.29 -2.95 5.60
N VAL A 71 -8.54 -3.60 6.75
CA VAL A 71 -8.24 -3.02 8.07
C VAL A 71 -6.74 -2.72 8.21
N VAL A 72 -5.87 -3.66 7.85
CA VAL A 72 -4.42 -3.49 7.92
C VAL A 72 -3.96 -2.32 7.03
N ASN A 73 -4.45 -2.23 5.79
CA ASN A 73 -4.09 -1.12 4.90
C ASN A 73 -4.61 0.22 5.41
N LEU A 74 -5.78 0.27 6.05
CA LEU A 74 -6.27 1.49 6.69
C LEU A 74 -5.39 1.91 7.88
N LEU A 75 -4.92 0.96 8.69
CA LEU A 75 -3.97 1.24 9.78
C LEU A 75 -2.63 1.77 9.24
N TRP A 76 -2.13 1.23 8.14
CA TRP A 76 -0.93 1.76 7.48
C TRP A 76 -1.15 3.13 6.84
N THR A 77 -2.33 3.36 6.29
CA THR A 77 -2.74 4.67 5.74
C THR A 77 -2.71 5.72 6.84
N THR A 78 -3.34 5.45 8.00
CA THR A 78 -3.31 6.37 9.15
C THR A 78 -1.89 6.57 9.66
N TYR A 79 -1.09 5.51 9.75
CA TYR A 79 0.33 5.62 10.09
C TYR A 79 1.09 6.55 9.13
N GLY A 80 0.86 6.41 7.82
CA GLY A 80 1.44 7.29 6.79
C GLY A 80 1.05 8.76 6.96
N VAL A 81 -0.21 9.04 7.29
CA VAL A 81 -0.69 10.40 7.60
C VAL A 81 0.05 10.98 8.81
N VAL A 82 0.06 10.26 9.95
CA VAL A 82 0.69 10.70 11.20
C VAL A 82 2.17 11.00 10.99
N HIS A 83 2.86 10.15 10.24
CA HIS A 83 4.29 10.31 9.98
C HIS A 83 4.59 11.28 8.83
N LYS A 84 3.59 11.77 8.10
CA LYS A 84 3.75 12.61 6.89
C LYS A 84 4.55 11.91 5.79
N ASP A 85 4.37 10.59 5.69
CA ASP A 85 5.00 9.78 4.67
C ASP A 85 4.02 9.56 3.51
N LYS A 86 4.18 10.37 2.45
CA LYS A 86 3.30 10.29 1.27
C LYS A 86 3.40 8.94 0.58
N HIS A 87 4.57 8.30 0.61
CA HIS A 87 4.77 7.04 -0.07
C HIS A 87 3.96 5.92 0.61
N ILE A 88 4.10 5.77 1.92
CA ILE A 88 3.32 4.81 2.72
C ILE A 88 1.83 5.12 2.60
N LEU A 89 1.45 6.41 2.68
CA LEU A 89 0.07 6.84 2.58
C LEU A 89 -0.59 6.39 1.28
N PHE A 90 -0.05 6.79 0.12
CA PHE A 90 -0.68 6.49 -1.17
C PHE A 90 -0.66 4.99 -1.48
N ALA A 91 0.43 4.30 -1.17
CA ALA A 91 0.54 2.87 -1.42
C ALA A 91 -0.55 2.07 -0.69
N ASN A 92 -0.71 2.32 0.60
CA ASN A 92 -1.69 1.59 1.42
C ASN A 92 -3.12 2.07 1.16
N LEU A 93 -3.32 3.35 0.81
CA LEU A 93 -4.64 3.85 0.44
C LEU A 93 -5.16 3.17 -0.83
N PHE A 94 -4.34 3.07 -1.88
CA PHE A 94 -4.72 2.36 -3.10
C PHE A 94 -4.91 0.87 -2.83
N MET A 95 -4.04 0.26 -2.02
CA MET A 95 -4.19 -1.13 -1.63
C MET A 95 -5.50 -1.38 -0.87
N ALA A 96 -5.89 -0.51 0.07
CA ALA A 96 -7.16 -0.59 0.77
C ALA A 96 -8.34 -0.54 -0.23
N LEU A 97 -8.34 0.40 -1.17
CA LEU A 97 -9.38 0.54 -2.18
C LEU A 97 -9.56 -0.74 -3.00
N PHE A 98 -8.48 -1.33 -3.49
CA PHE A 98 -8.53 -2.54 -4.31
C PHE A 98 -9.01 -3.75 -3.49
N ASN A 99 -8.53 -3.90 -2.25
CA ASN A 99 -9.03 -4.94 -1.35
C ASN A 99 -10.53 -4.75 -1.05
N SER A 100 -11.01 -3.52 -0.88
CA SER A 100 -12.44 -3.25 -0.70
C SER A 100 -13.28 -3.64 -1.92
N ILE A 101 -12.77 -3.42 -3.15
CA ILE A 101 -13.43 -3.89 -4.38
C ILE A 101 -13.55 -5.42 -4.39
N VAL A 102 -12.50 -6.12 -3.93
CA VAL A 102 -12.54 -7.58 -3.78
C VAL A 102 -13.55 -8.00 -2.71
N VAL A 103 -13.57 -7.36 -1.53
CA VAL A 103 -14.56 -7.62 -0.48
C VAL A 103 -16.00 -7.49 -1.02
N VAL A 104 -16.30 -6.43 -1.77
CA VAL A 104 -17.61 -6.24 -2.41
C VAL A 104 -17.91 -7.38 -3.38
N GLY A 105 -16.96 -7.77 -4.23
CA GLY A 105 -17.15 -8.87 -5.17
C GLY A 105 -17.36 -10.21 -4.47
N VAL A 106 -16.62 -10.46 -3.37
CA VAL A 106 -16.79 -11.66 -2.56
C VAL A 106 -18.17 -11.68 -1.92
N LEU A 107 -18.65 -10.57 -1.37
CA LEU A 107 -20.01 -10.49 -0.78
C LEU A 107 -21.12 -10.70 -1.83
N MET A 108 -20.91 -10.26 -3.07
CA MET A 108 -21.90 -10.39 -4.14
C MET A 108 -21.93 -11.79 -4.79
N TYR A 109 -20.78 -12.46 -4.86
CA TYR A 109 -20.60 -13.71 -5.61
C TYR A 109 -20.19 -14.90 -4.73
N SER A 110 -20.36 -14.76 -3.42
CA SER A 110 -20.24 -15.83 -2.44
C SER A 110 -21.58 -16.56 -2.35
N ASP A 111 -21.56 -17.88 -2.49
CA ASP A 111 -22.73 -18.75 -2.28
C ASP A 111 -23.16 -18.84 -0.79
N VAL A 112 -22.51 -18.10 0.11
CA VAL A 112 -22.63 -18.19 1.58
C VAL A 112 -23.52 -17.08 2.19
N LEU A 113 -24.51 -16.57 1.46
CA LEU A 113 -25.65 -15.84 2.03
C LEU A 113 -26.96 -16.39 1.45
#